data_AF-A0A1Z7YQJ5-F1
#
_entry.id   AF-A0A1Z7YQJ5-F1
#
_cell.length_a   1.000
_cell.length_b   1.000
_cell.length_c   1.000
_cell.angle_alpha   90.00
_cell.angle_beta   90.00
_cell.angle_gamma   90.00
#
_symmetry.space_group_name_H-M   'P 1'
#
loop_
_entity.id
_entity.type
_entity.pdbx_description
1 polymer ?
#
loop_
_entity_poly.entity_id
_entity_poly.type
_entity_poly.pdbx_seq_one_letter_code
_entity_poly.pdbx_strand_id
1 'polypeptide(L)'
;ISQTYIDLYEINPNPAYIDKTLYQMEFMFHKRPKENDLRWKPTNRNYLNAWSWADSLFMAPPAYAQMTKATGDPKYLDLMDMLWRETYNYLYDPEEDLFFRDDTFFEERTKNNKKNFWSRGNGWVVGGLVKVLEAMPKDDSRRAFYEGVLQKMSKSLIKLQSPEGYWYASLLDKDVVNVKETSGTAFFAYALAWGINNGLLDEEEFAPHVFRAWDLLVSSIETDGKLGYVQPVGVGADKVKREDTEPYGPGAFLLAGTEVYRLLKQ
;
A
#
# COMPACT_ATOMS: atom_id res chain seq x y z
N ILE A 1 5.01 -12.44 2.52
CA ILE A 1 6.32 -13.03 2.15
C ILE A 1 6.30 -13.70 0.77
N SER A 2 5.19 -14.30 0.33
CA SER A 2 5.09 -14.96 -0.99
C SER A 2 5.55 -14.11 -2.16
N GLN A 3 5.30 -12.79 -2.14
CA GLN A 3 5.76 -11.86 -3.18
C GLN A 3 7.27 -12.01 -3.46
N THR A 4 8.10 -12.00 -2.41
CA THR A 4 9.55 -12.16 -2.52
C THR A 4 9.95 -13.51 -3.13
N TYR A 5 9.28 -14.59 -2.77
CA TYR A 5 9.59 -15.91 -3.33
C TYR A 5 9.17 -16.02 -4.80
N ILE A 6 8.10 -15.35 -5.21
CA ILE A 6 7.71 -15.27 -6.63
C ILE A 6 8.72 -14.41 -7.39
N ASP A 7 9.18 -13.29 -6.83
CA ASP A 7 10.24 -12.47 -7.43
C ASP A 7 11.53 -13.30 -7.65
N LEU A 8 11.91 -14.14 -6.69
CA LEU A 8 13.04 -15.07 -6.84
C LEU A 8 12.83 -16.10 -7.95
N TYR A 9 11.60 -16.59 -8.13
CA TYR A 9 11.24 -17.48 -9.23
C TYR A 9 11.33 -16.81 -10.59
N GLU A 10 10.95 -15.53 -10.71
CA GLU A 10 11.11 -14.78 -11.96
C GLU A 10 12.60 -14.61 -12.33
N ILE A 11 13.48 -14.41 -11.34
CA ILE A 11 14.93 -14.30 -11.57
C ILE A 11 15.55 -15.66 -11.93
N ASN A 12 15.15 -16.71 -11.22
CA ASN A 12 15.66 -18.07 -11.40
C ASN A 12 14.50 -19.07 -11.29
N PRO A 13 13.98 -19.58 -12.42
CA PRO A 13 12.82 -20.48 -12.46
C PRO A 13 13.05 -21.85 -11.79
N ASN A 14 13.02 -21.87 -10.46
CA ASN A 14 13.04 -23.07 -9.65
C ASN A 14 11.66 -23.26 -8.98
N PRO A 15 10.90 -24.31 -9.34
CA PRO A 15 9.56 -24.56 -8.79
C PRO A 15 9.51 -24.58 -7.25
N ALA A 16 10.61 -24.94 -6.59
CA ALA A 16 10.71 -24.94 -5.13
C ALA A 16 10.56 -23.55 -4.47
N TYR A 17 10.68 -22.46 -5.23
CA TYR A 17 10.42 -21.12 -4.71
C TYR A 17 8.94 -20.82 -4.57
N ILE A 18 8.10 -21.34 -5.47
CA ILE A 18 6.66 -21.03 -5.48
C ILE A 18 5.77 -22.18 -4.99
N ASP A 19 6.30 -23.39 -4.79
CA ASP A 19 5.54 -24.59 -4.42
C ASP A 19 4.58 -24.39 -3.22
N LYS A 20 5.07 -23.79 -2.13
CA LYS A 20 4.31 -23.54 -0.91
C LYS A 20 3.32 -22.40 -1.09
N THR A 21 3.69 -21.38 -1.86
CA THR A 21 2.77 -20.28 -2.18
C THR A 21 1.61 -20.81 -3.03
N LEU A 22 1.91 -21.60 -4.05
CA LEU A 22 0.91 -22.28 -4.89
C LEU A 22 -0.01 -23.14 -4.02
N TYR A 23 0.56 -24.01 -3.18
CA TYR A 23 -0.24 -24.85 -2.29
C TYR A 23 -1.20 -24.02 -1.42
N GLN A 24 -0.74 -22.92 -0.82
CA GLN A 24 -1.58 -22.05 0.00
C GLN A 24 -2.64 -21.33 -0.83
N MET A 25 -2.31 -20.80 -2.00
CA MET A 25 -3.29 -20.14 -2.87
C MET A 25 -4.35 -21.14 -3.35
N GLU A 26 -3.96 -22.33 -3.80
CA GLU A 26 -4.90 -23.40 -4.16
C GLU A 26 -5.81 -23.79 -2.99
N PHE A 27 -5.25 -23.90 -1.78
CA PHE A 27 -6.05 -24.15 -0.58
C PHE A 27 -7.10 -23.06 -0.35
N MET A 28 -6.75 -21.78 -0.57
CA MET A 28 -7.69 -20.67 -0.47
C MET A 28 -8.83 -20.74 -1.49
N PHE A 29 -8.57 -21.19 -2.72
CA PHE A 29 -9.65 -21.43 -3.70
C PHE A 29 -10.69 -22.43 -3.20
N HIS A 30 -10.26 -23.47 -2.46
CA HIS A 30 -11.13 -24.52 -1.96
C HIS A 30 -11.82 -24.18 -0.63
N LYS A 31 -11.19 -23.36 0.21
CA LYS A 31 -11.63 -23.09 1.59
C LYS A 31 -12.32 -21.75 1.78
N ARG A 32 -12.21 -20.83 0.83
CA ARG A 32 -12.88 -19.53 0.94
C ARG A 32 -14.39 -19.70 1.08
N PRO A 33 -15.07 -18.86 1.90
CA PRO A 33 -16.52 -18.85 1.95
C PRO A 33 -17.10 -18.42 0.58
N LYS A 34 -18.36 -18.77 0.32
CA LYS A 34 -19.08 -18.30 -0.88
C LYS A 34 -19.35 -16.80 -0.85
N GLU A 35 -19.62 -16.26 0.34
CA GLU A 35 -19.82 -14.84 0.58
C GLU A 35 -18.63 -14.29 1.38
N ASN A 36 -18.10 -13.15 0.95
CA ASN A 36 -16.97 -12.51 1.60
C ASN A 36 -17.46 -11.49 2.65
N ASP A 37 -17.44 -11.85 3.92
CA ASP A 37 -17.79 -10.94 5.02
C ASP A 37 -16.57 -10.08 5.38
N LEU A 38 -16.63 -8.78 5.06
CA LEU A 38 -15.55 -7.82 5.32
C LEU A 38 -15.62 -7.15 6.69
N ARG A 39 -16.59 -7.50 7.55
CA ARG A 39 -16.71 -6.85 8.87
C ARG A 39 -15.54 -7.22 9.79
N TRP A 40 -14.89 -6.22 10.39
CA TRP A 40 -13.77 -6.40 11.32
C TRP A 40 -14.28 -6.73 12.73
N LYS A 41 -14.68 -7.98 12.92
CA LYS A 41 -15.16 -8.47 14.21
C LYS A 41 -14.65 -9.89 14.51
N PRO A 42 -14.29 -10.21 15.77
CA PRO A 42 -13.80 -11.54 16.14
C PRO A 42 -14.77 -12.70 15.81
N THR A 43 -16.07 -12.40 15.71
CA THR A 43 -17.10 -13.39 15.35
C THR A 43 -17.12 -13.75 13.86
N ASN A 44 -16.53 -12.91 13.00
CA ASN A 44 -16.28 -13.24 11.60
C ASN A 44 -15.02 -14.10 11.53
N ARG A 45 -15.16 -15.42 11.41
CA ARG A 45 -14.00 -16.35 11.41
C ARG A 45 -13.06 -16.18 10.21
N ASN A 46 -13.50 -15.48 9.16
CA ASN A 46 -12.74 -15.31 7.93
C ASN A 46 -12.16 -13.90 7.74
N TYR A 47 -12.34 -12.98 8.70
CA TYR A 47 -11.91 -11.58 8.54
C TYR A 47 -10.44 -11.45 8.08
N LEU A 48 -9.54 -12.28 8.62
CA LEU A 48 -8.11 -12.28 8.22
C LEU A 48 -7.85 -12.71 6.77
N ASN A 49 -8.75 -13.48 6.16
CA ASN A 49 -8.64 -13.97 4.79
C ASN A 49 -9.54 -13.23 3.81
N ALA A 50 -10.46 -12.42 4.32
CA ALA A 50 -11.46 -11.69 3.54
C ALA A 50 -10.93 -10.41 2.90
N TRP A 51 -9.72 -9.97 3.29
CA TRP A 51 -9.18 -8.63 2.97
C TRP A 51 -10.04 -7.52 3.60
N SER A 52 -10.45 -7.74 4.85
CA SER A 52 -11.33 -6.85 5.63
C SER A 52 -10.66 -5.59 6.19
N TRP A 53 -9.37 -5.37 5.90
CA TRP A 53 -8.65 -4.18 6.33
C TRP A 53 -7.73 -3.67 5.22
N ALA A 54 -7.55 -2.36 5.12
CA ALA A 54 -6.83 -1.69 4.03
C ALA A 54 -5.43 -2.26 3.79
N ASP A 55 -4.69 -2.58 4.86
CA ASP A 55 -3.31 -3.06 4.75
C ASP A 55 -3.22 -4.38 3.97
N SER A 56 -4.28 -5.20 4.00
CA SER A 56 -4.34 -6.46 3.24
C SER A 56 -4.12 -6.25 1.74
N LEU A 57 -4.42 -5.05 1.23
CA LEU A 57 -4.27 -4.68 -0.18
C LEU A 57 -2.80 -4.56 -0.63
N PHE A 58 -1.85 -4.42 0.31
CA PHE A 58 -0.42 -4.62 0.03
C PHE A 58 -0.02 -6.09 0.11
N MET A 59 -0.60 -6.83 1.05
CA MET A 59 -0.07 -8.12 1.48
C MET A 59 -0.36 -9.23 0.47
N ALA A 60 -1.63 -9.35 0.07
CA ALA A 60 -2.10 -10.48 -0.73
C ALA A 60 -2.22 -10.16 -2.23
N PRO A 61 -2.88 -9.06 -2.67
CA PRO A 61 -3.14 -8.84 -4.08
C PRO A 61 -1.91 -8.89 -5.00
N PRO A 62 -0.76 -8.26 -4.65
CA PRO A 62 0.41 -8.36 -5.50
C PRO A 62 0.89 -9.80 -5.70
N ALA A 63 0.81 -10.64 -4.67
CA ALA A 63 1.23 -12.04 -4.78
C ALA A 63 0.34 -12.83 -5.75
N TYR A 64 -0.98 -12.58 -5.75
CA TYR A 64 -1.89 -13.23 -6.70
C TYR A 64 -1.66 -12.76 -8.14
N ALA A 65 -1.45 -11.46 -8.35
CA ALA A 65 -1.11 -10.92 -9.67
C ALA A 65 0.22 -11.49 -10.19
N GLN A 66 1.25 -11.50 -9.34
CA GLN A 66 2.55 -12.12 -9.63
C GLN A 66 2.42 -13.62 -9.92
N MET A 67 1.51 -14.34 -9.23
CA MET A 67 1.32 -15.77 -9.48
C MET A 67 0.71 -16.05 -10.86
N THR A 68 -0.25 -15.23 -11.32
CA THR A 68 -0.74 -15.32 -12.71
C THR A 68 0.39 -15.08 -13.71
N LYS A 69 1.24 -14.09 -13.48
CA LYS A 69 2.41 -13.84 -14.33
C LYS A 69 3.41 -15.02 -14.33
N ALA A 70 3.67 -15.63 -13.17
CA ALA A 70 4.63 -16.72 -13.01
C ALA A 70 4.14 -18.06 -13.60
N THR A 71 2.83 -18.32 -13.57
CA THR A 71 2.23 -19.61 -13.97
C THR A 71 1.50 -19.57 -15.31
N GLY A 72 1.07 -18.39 -15.75
CA GLY A 72 0.15 -18.22 -16.86
C GLY A 72 -1.31 -18.53 -16.54
N ASP A 73 -1.65 -18.91 -15.30
CA ASP A 73 -3.03 -19.23 -14.90
C ASP A 73 -3.78 -17.95 -14.49
N PRO A 74 -4.81 -17.50 -15.24
CA PRO A 74 -5.50 -16.25 -14.98
C PRO A 74 -6.33 -16.27 -13.68
N LYS A 75 -6.64 -17.46 -13.14
CA LYS A 75 -7.53 -17.58 -11.97
C LYS A 75 -7.02 -16.80 -10.75
N TYR A 76 -5.70 -16.66 -10.58
CA TYR A 76 -5.14 -15.92 -9.45
C TYR A 76 -5.45 -14.43 -9.55
N LEU A 77 -5.26 -13.85 -10.74
CA LEU A 77 -5.61 -12.46 -11.02
C LEU A 77 -7.13 -12.23 -10.98
N ASP A 78 -7.93 -13.20 -11.41
CA ASP A 78 -9.40 -13.14 -11.33
C ASP A 78 -9.90 -13.11 -9.88
N LEU A 79 -9.35 -13.98 -9.01
CA LEU A 79 -9.68 -13.95 -7.59
C LEU A 79 -9.19 -12.67 -6.94
N MET A 80 -8.00 -12.19 -7.33
CA MET A 80 -7.47 -10.92 -6.84
C MET A 80 -8.41 -9.77 -7.16
N ASP A 81 -8.85 -9.65 -8.42
CA ASP A 81 -9.71 -8.55 -8.84
C ASP A 81 -11.06 -8.56 -8.12
N MET A 82 -11.67 -9.73 -7.96
CA MET A 82 -12.90 -9.89 -7.19
C MET A 82 -12.73 -9.37 -5.76
N LEU A 83 -11.78 -9.91 -5.01
CA LEU A 83 -11.61 -9.58 -3.59
C LEU A 83 -11.13 -8.13 -3.39
N TRP A 84 -10.26 -7.62 -4.27
CA TRP A 84 -9.79 -6.24 -4.20
C TRP A 84 -10.94 -5.25 -4.39
N ARG A 85 -11.82 -5.51 -5.37
CA ARG A 85 -13.01 -4.67 -5.62
C ARG A 85 -14.02 -4.73 -4.49
N GLU A 86 -14.20 -5.88 -3.85
CA GLU A 86 -15.02 -5.99 -2.65
C GLU A 86 -14.48 -5.10 -1.53
N THR A 87 -13.17 -5.16 -1.25
CA THR A 87 -12.53 -4.28 -0.26
C THR A 87 -12.63 -2.81 -0.65
N TYR A 88 -12.42 -2.45 -1.93
CA TYR A 88 -12.60 -1.09 -2.43
C TYR A 88 -14.03 -0.58 -2.19
N ASN A 89 -15.04 -1.36 -2.60
CA ASN A 89 -16.44 -0.96 -2.44
C ASN A 89 -16.86 -0.82 -0.96
N TYR A 90 -16.11 -1.43 -0.05
CA TYR A 90 -16.43 -1.41 1.38
C TYR A 90 -15.65 -0.35 2.15
N LEU A 91 -14.34 -0.22 1.94
CA LEU A 91 -13.45 0.61 2.77
C LEU A 91 -13.04 1.94 2.13
N TYR A 92 -13.27 2.12 0.82
CA TYR A 92 -12.92 3.37 0.13
C TYR A 92 -13.95 4.46 0.43
N ASP A 93 -13.45 5.63 0.82
CA ASP A 93 -14.23 6.85 0.97
C ASP A 93 -14.12 7.70 -0.31
N PRO A 94 -15.20 7.84 -1.10
CA PRO A 94 -15.17 8.58 -2.36
C PRO A 94 -15.18 10.11 -2.18
N GLU A 95 -15.42 10.62 -0.98
CA GLU A 95 -15.36 12.07 -0.72
C GLU A 95 -13.91 12.51 -0.49
N GLU A 96 -13.13 11.66 0.19
CA GLU A 96 -11.74 11.95 0.58
C GLU A 96 -10.72 11.30 -0.37
N ASP A 97 -11.16 10.38 -1.23
CA ASP A 97 -10.32 9.52 -2.07
C ASP A 97 -9.24 8.78 -1.24
N LEU A 98 -9.65 8.23 -0.09
CA LEU A 98 -8.81 7.51 0.88
C LEU A 98 -9.51 6.24 1.38
N PHE A 99 -8.75 5.33 1.99
CA PHE A 99 -9.25 4.10 2.57
C PHE A 99 -9.29 4.16 4.09
N PHE A 100 -10.45 3.84 4.66
CA PHE A 100 -10.55 3.49 6.08
C PHE A 100 -9.74 2.22 6.36
N ARG A 101 -9.15 2.14 7.55
CA ARG A 101 -8.36 0.96 7.94
C ARG A 101 -9.25 -0.29 7.95
N ASP A 102 -10.44 -0.20 8.52
CA ASP A 102 -11.49 -1.21 8.52
C ASP A 102 -12.85 -0.55 8.85
N ASP A 103 -13.93 -1.34 9.00
CA ASP A 103 -15.29 -0.83 9.25
C ASP A 103 -15.51 -0.18 10.61
N THR A 104 -14.63 -0.41 11.60
CA THR A 104 -14.68 0.28 12.89
C THR A 104 -14.34 1.77 12.76
N PHE A 105 -13.68 2.18 11.67
CA PHE A 105 -13.30 3.56 11.42
C PHE A 105 -14.37 4.38 10.68
N PHE A 106 -15.46 3.77 10.20
CA PHE A 106 -16.51 4.48 9.42
C PHE A 106 -17.16 5.62 10.21
N GLU A 107 -17.49 5.35 11.48
CA GLU A 107 -18.10 6.33 12.38
C GLU A 107 -17.08 6.95 13.35
N GLU A 108 -15.88 6.37 13.44
CA GLU A 108 -14.83 6.93 14.28
C GLU A 108 -14.42 8.31 13.77
N ARG A 109 -14.27 9.25 14.70
CA ARG A 109 -13.77 10.59 14.42
C ARG A 109 -12.59 10.89 15.33
N THR A 110 -11.66 11.68 14.81
CA THR A 110 -10.57 12.22 15.60
C THR A 110 -11.11 13.20 16.66
N LYS A 111 -10.24 13.60 17.60
CA LYS A 111 -10.59 14.61 18.63
C LYS A 111 -11.08 15.94 18.05
N ASN A 112 -10.74 16.27 16.80
CA ASN A 112 -11.17 17.47 16.10
C ASN A 112 -12.33 17.20 15.12
N ASN A 113 -13.07 16.10 15.32
CA ASN A 113 -14.24 15.72 14.53
C ASN A 113 -13.97 15.50 13.03
N LYS A 114 -12.79 14.96 12.68
CA LYS A 114 -12.44 14.59 11.30
C LYS A 114 -12.52 13.08 11.10
N LYS A 115 -12.75 12.64 9.85
CA LYS A 115 -12.62 11.21 9.49
C LYS A 115 -11.20 10.74 9.79
N ASN A 116 -11.05 9.54 10.35
CA ASN A 116 -9.76 9.03 10.78
C ASN A 116 -9.11 8.14 9.70
N PHE A 117 -8.31 8.75 8.84
CA PHE A 117 -7.50 8.05 7.84
C PHE A 117 -6.05 7.91 8.32
N TRP A 118 -5.61 6.66 8.44
CA TRP A 118 -4.25 6.34 8.85
C TRP A 118 -3.29 6.39 7.65
N SER A 119 -2.18 7.09 7.82
CA SER A 119 -1.18 7.28 6.76
C SER A 119 -0.59 5.97 6.28
N ARG A 120 -0.02 5.13 7.16
CA ARG A 120 0.54 3.83 6.74
C ARG A 120 -0.52 2.88 6.19
N GLY A 121 -1.75 2.92 6.69
CA GLY A 121 -2.87 2.15 6.13
C GLY A 121 -3.10 2.48 4.65
N ASN A 122 -3.15 3.77 4.32
CA ASN A 122 -3.27 4.23 2.93
C ASN A 122 -1.97 3.99 2.14
N GLY A 123 -0.81 4.06 2.80
CA GLY A 123 0.49 3.72 2.22
C GLY A 123 0.53 2.27 1.73
N TRP A 124 0.01 1.33 2.53
CA TRP A 124 -0.15 -0.06 2.11
C TRP A 124 -1.02 -0.18 0.86
N VAL A 125 -2.13 0.53 0.79
CA VAL A 125 -3.02 0.49 -0.38
C VAL A 125 -2.30 0.96 -1.64
N VAL A 126 -1.72 2.17 -1.64
CA VAL A 126 -1.08 2.70 -2.86
C VAL A 126 0.20 1.94 -3.23
N GLY A 127 0.98 1.50 -2.24
CA GLY A 127 2.15 0.66 -2.48
C GLY A 127 1.76 -0.70 -3.08
N GLY A 128 0.65 -1.28 -2.60
CA GLY A 128 0.12 -2.54 -3.11
C GLY A 128 -0.43 -2.40 -4.52
N LEU A 129 -1.11 -1.28 -4.78
CA LEU A 129 -1.66 -0.92 -6.08
C LEU A 129 -0.57 -0.82 -7.15
N VAL A 130 0.56 -0.18 -6.83
CA VAL A 130 1.73 -0.16 -7.71
C VAL A 130 2.17 -1.59 -8.04
N LYS A 131 2.38 -2.43 -7.03
CA LYS A 131 2.86 -3.81 -7.27
C LYS A 131 1.87 -4.67 -8.05
N VAL A 132 0.56 -4.45 -7.87
CA VAL A 132 -0.47 -5.08 -8.72
C VAL A 132 -0.33 -4.60 -10.16
N LEU A 133 -0.20 -3.28 -10.38
CA LEU A 133 -0.06 -2.70 -11.71
C LEU A 133 1.24 -3.12 -12.41
N GLU A 134 2.33 -3.40 -11.69
CA GLU A 134 3.57 -3.93 -12.25
C GLU A 134 3.44 -5.39 -12.71
N ALA A 135 2.66 -6.20 -11.98
CA ALA A 135 2.48 -7.62 -12.29
C ALA A 135 1.34 -7.89 -13.29
N MET A 136 0.34 -7.01 -13.36
CA MET A 136 -0.80 -7.11 -14.26
C MET A 136 -0.39 -6.90 -15.73
N PRO A 137 -0.91 -7.69 -16.69
CA PRO A 137 -0.69 -7.44 -18.11
C PRO A 137 -1.09 -6.01 -18.51
N LYS A 138 -0.29 -5.38 -19.39
CA LYS A 138 -0.53 -3.99 -19.80
C LYS A 138 -1.85 -3.79 -20.55
N ASP A 139 -2.33 -4.82 -21.22
CA ASP A 139 -3.57 -4.87 -22.00
C ASP A 139 -4.75 -5.50 -21.23
N ASP A 140 -4.60 -5.79 -19.93
CA ASP A 140 -5.69 -6.29 -19.11
C ASP A 140 -6.82 -5.26 -19.01
N SER A 141 -8.05 -5.66 -19.35
CA SER A 141 -9.22 -4.76 -19.38
C SER A 141 -9.57 -4.18 -18.01
N ARG A 142 -9.13 -4.80 -16.92
CA ARG A 142 -9.36 -4.33 -15.55
C ARG A 142 -8.38 -3.25 -15.13
N ARG A 143 -7.25 -3.11 -15.84
CA ARG A 143 -6.13 -2.23 -15.46
C ARG A 143 -6.55 -0.77 -15.23
N ALA A 144 -7.41 -0.24 -16.10
CA ALA A 144 -7.87 1.14 -16.03
C ALA A 144 -8.54 1.50 -14.69
N PHE A 145 -9.18 0.53 -14.03
CA PHE A 145 -9.76 0.73 -12.70
C PHE A 145 -8.67 1.01 -11.66
N TYR A 146 -7.62 0.20 -11.63
CA TYR A 146 -6.51 0.33 -10.68
C TYR A 146 -5.70 1.60 -10.91
N GLU A 147 -5.45 1.96 -12.17
CA GLU A 147 -4.81 3.23 -12.53
C GLU A 147 -5.66 4.43 -12.06
N GLY A 148 -6.98 4.37 -12.25
CA GLY A 148 -7.90 5.40 -11.78
C GLY A 148 -7.90 5.56 -10.26
N VAL A 149 -7.81 4.47 -9.49
CA VAL A 149 -7.68 4.56 -8.03
C VAL A 149 -6.35 5.20 -7.64
N LEU A 150 -5.25 4.81 -8.29
CA LEU A 150 -3.93 5.39 -8.02
C LEU A 150 -3.94 6.91 -8.24
N GLN A 151 -4.51 7.36 -9.36
CA GLN A 151 -4.60 8.77 -9.71
C GLN A 151 -5.43 9.58 -8.71
N LYS A 152 -6.59 9.06 -8.28
CA LYS A 152 -7.46 9.72 -7.30
C LYS A 152 -6.77 9.84 -5.94
N MET A 153 -6.25 8.73 -5.43
CA MET A 153 -5.51 8.73 -4.16
C MET A 153 -4.31 9.66 -4.22
N SER A 154 -3.54 9.65 -5.32
CA SER A 154 -2.38 10.53 -5.50
C SER A 154 -2.76 12.01 -5.39
N LYS A 155 -3.86 12.43 -6.04
CA LYS A 155 -4.37 13.81 -5.96
C LYS A 155 -4.82 14.20 -4.55
N SER A 156 -5.42 13.28 -3.79
CA SER A 156 -5.76 13.52 -2.39
C SER A 156 -4.51 13.65 -1.53
N LEU A 157 -3.56 12.71 -1.68
CA LEU A 157 -2.33 12.65 -0.91
C LEU A 157 -1.48 13.92 -1.06
N ILE A 158 -1.27 14.45 -2.27
CA ILE A 158 -0.44 15.66 -2.43
C ILE A 158 -1.01 16.89 -1.72
N LYS A 159 -2.35 16.97 -1.56
CA LYS A 159 -3.01 18.04 -0.80
C LYS A 159 -2.81 17.93 0.72
N LEU A 160 -2.50 16.72 1.19
CA LEU A 160 -2.34 16.38 2.60
C LEU A 160 -0.88 16.34 3.04
N GLN A 161 0.06 16.55 2.12
CA GLN A 161 1.49 16.59 2.44
C GLN A 161 1.81 17.79 3.32
N SER A 162 2.62 17.59 4.36
CA SER A 162 3.12 18.69 5.18
C SER A 162 4.08 19.60 4.38
N PRO A 163 4.26 20.86 4.81
CA PRO A 163 5.26 21.75 4.21
C PRO A 163 6.68 21.15 4.19
N GLU A 164 7.03 20.34 5.18
CA GLU A 164 8.32 19.66 5.32
C GLU A 164 8.42 18.36 4.51
N GLY A 165 7.36 17.96 3.78
CA GLY A 165 7.39 16.85 2.83
C GLY A 165 6.91 15.50 3.33
N TYR A 166 6.55 15.35 4.61
CA TYR A 166 6.01 14.11 5.16
C TYR A 166 4.48 14.12 5.23
N TRP A 167 3.88 12.97 5.52
CA TRP A 167 2.47 12.86 5.86
C TRP A 167 2.30 12.53 7.34
N TYR A 168 1.36 13.21 7.99
CA TYR A 168 1.03 12.93 9.39
C TYR A 168 0.42 11.54 9.55
N ALA A 169 0.66 10.88 10.67
CA ALA A 169 0.10 9.56 10.95
C ALA A 169 -1.44 9.53 10.82
N SER A 170 -2.12 10.62 11.22
CA SER A 170 -3.52 10.88 10.88
C SER A 170 -3.57 11.90 9.73
N LEU A 171 -4.00 11.45 8.55
CA LEU A 171 -3.88 12.20 7.30
C LEU A 171 -4.69 13.50 7.30
N LEU A 172 -5.90 13.46 7.88
CA LEU A 172 -6.78 14.64 7.94
C LEU A 172 -6.57 15.47 9.20
N ASP A 173 -5.92 14.93 10.25
CA ASP A 173 -5.82 15.58 11.55
C ASP A 173 -4.41 15.57 12.14
N LYS A 174 -3.60 16.53 11.68
CA LYS A 174 -2.22 16.73 12.16
C LYS A 174 -2.10 16.90 13.68
N ASP A 175 -3.15 17.36 14.38
CA ASP A 175 -3.07 17.64 15.81
C ASP A 175 -3.23 16.36 16.65
N VAL A 176 -3.64 15.23 16.07
CA VAL A 176 -3.72 13.92 16.74
C VAL A 176 -2.32 13.42 17.06
N VAL A 177 -1.46 13.36 16.05
CA VAL A 177 -0.05 12.96 16.16
C VAL A 177 0.76 13.90 15.26
N ASN A 178 1.37 14.92 15.86
CA ASN A 178 2.15 15.95 15.17
C ASN A 178 3.65 15.62 15.19
N VAL A 179 4.03 14.49 14.61
CA VAL A 179 5.43 14.08 14.43
C VAL A 179 5.60 13.48 13.05
N LYS A 180 6.82 13.54 12.53
CA LYS A 180 7.22 12.87 11.30
C LYS A 180 6.88 11.38 11.41
N GLU A 181 6.35 10.83 10.32
CA GLU A 181 6.07 9.39 10.18
C GLU A 181 6.62 8.95 8.82
N THR A 182 7.65 8.10 8.83
CA THR A 182 8.45 7.81 7.62
C THR A 182 7.88 6.65 6.81
N SER A 183 7.14 5.70 7.41
CA SER A 183 6.68 4.52 6.66
C SER A 183 5.57 4.84 5.65
N GLY A 184 4.53 5.57 6.05
CA GLY A 184 3.50 6.06 5.14
C GLY A 184 4.07 7.02 4.11
N THR A 185 4.93 7.96 4.55
CA THR A 185 5.64 8.89 3.67
C THR A 185 6.45 8.15 2.58
N ALA A 186 7.15 7.08 2.94
CA ALA A 186 7.90 6.28 1.98
C ALA A 186 7.00 5.57 0.96
N PHE A 187 5.89 4.97 1.39
CA PHE A 187 4.94 4.37 0.44
C PHE A 187 4.29 5.39 -0.50
N PHE A 188 4.00 6.59 -0.02
CA PHE A 188 3.48 7.66 -0.87
C PHE A 188 4.53 8.15 -1.87
N ALA A 189 5.76 8.39 -1.43
CA ALA A 189 6.86 8.75 -2.31
C ALA A 189 7.09 7.68 -3.40
N TYR A 190 7.05 6.40 -3.02
CA TYR A 190 7.11 5.28 -3.96
C TYR A 190 5.99 5.31 -5.00
N ALA A 191 4.73 5.40 -4.56
CA ALA A 191 3.59 5.35 -5.48
C ALA A 191 3.51 6.57 -6.40
N LEU A 192 3.82 7.76 -5.89
CA LEU A 192 3.87 8.99 -6.67
C LEU A 192 5.00 8.94 -7.71
N ALA A 193 6.21 8.55 -7.31
CA ALA A 193 7.34 8.43 -8.22
C ALA A 193 7.07 7.37 -9.31
N TRP A 194 6.54 6.21 -8.94
CA TRP A 194 6.16 5.17 -9.90
C TRP A 194 5.09 5.66 -10.88
N GLY A 195 4.08 6.39 -10.39
CA GLY A 195 3.01 6.94 -11.21
C GLY A 195 3.54 7.92 -12.27
N ILE A 196 4.51 8.78 -11.91
CA ILE A 196 5.21 9.66 -12.87
C ILE A 196 6.00 8.81 -13.87
N ASN A 197 6.82 7.87 -13.38
CA ASN A 197 7.67 7.02 -14.21
C ASN A 197 6.89 6.19 -15.26
N ASN A 198 5.60 5.95 -15.02
CA ASN A 198 4.73 5.19 -15.92
C ASN A 198 3.72 6.07 -16.68
N GLY A 199 3.88 7.39 -16.65
CA GLY A 199 3.03 8.34 -17.38
C GLY A 199 1.59 8.42 -16.89
N LEU A 200 1.33 7.99 -15.65
CA LEU A 200 0.00 8.03 -15.03
C LEU A 200 -0.25 9.31 -14.23
N LEU A 201 0.83 9.97 -13.79
CA LEU A 201 0.81 11.23 -13.05
C LEU A 201 1.66 12.27 -13.79
N ASP A 202 1.20 13.51 -13.80
CA ASP A 202 1.90 14.63 -14.41
C ASP A 202 3.19 14.97 -13.63
N GLU A 203 4.33 15.04 -14.33
CA GLU A 203 5.61 15.24 -13.65
C GLU A 203 5.70 16.63 -12.99
N GLU A 204 5.24 17.69 -13.66
CA GLU A 204 5.31 19.06 -13.14
C GLU A 204 4.47 19.22 -11.86
N GLU A 205 3.28 18.59 -11.83
CA GLU A 205 2.39 18.59 -10.67
C GLU A 205 2.96 17.76 -9.51
N PHE A 206 3.45 16.54 -9.78
CA PHE A 206 3.72 15.55 -8.72
C PHE A 206 5.19 15.46 -8.27
N ALA A 207 6.17 15.72 -9.14
CA ALA A 207 7.59 15.56 -8.81
C ALA A 207 8.05 16.43 -7.62
N PRO A 208 7.60 17.70 -7.45
CA PRO A 208 7.95 18.49 -6.27
C PRO A 208 7.54 17.84 -4.95
N HIS A 209 6.42 17.11 -4.93
CA HIS A 209 5.95 16.38 -3.74
C HIS A 209 6.82 15.15 -3.46
N VAL A 210 7.20 14.41 -4.51
CA VAL A 210 8.11 13.27 -4.41
C VAL A 210 9.46 13.68 -3.83
N PHE A 211 10.08 14.74 -4.36
CA PHE A 211 11.41 15.16 -3.91
C PHE A 211 11.43 15.70 -2.48
N ARG A 212 10.43 16.47 -2.06
CA ARG A 212 10.31 16.89 -0.65
C ARG A 212 10.16 15.68 0.28
N ALA A 213 9.37 14.68 -0.10
CA ALA A 213 9.23 13.46 0.66
C ALA A 213 10.55 12.69 0.73
N TRP A 214 11.26 12.58 -0.39
CA TRP A 214 12.56 11.91 -0.46
C TRP A 214 13.62 12.60 0.42
N ASP A 215 13.75 13.92 0.35
CA ASP A 215 14.68 14.68 1.18
C ASP A 215 14.39 14.48 2.68
N LEU A 216 13.11 14.48 3.06
CA LEU A 216 12.69 14.19 4.42
C LEU A 216 13.07 12.77 4.85
N LEU A 217 12.82 11.78 4.00
CA LEU A 217 13.15 10.37 4.27
C LEU A 217 14.66 10.19 4.47
N VAL A 218 15.48 10.75 3.57
CA VAL A 218 16.94 10.72 3.69
C VAL A 218 17.41 11.41 4.96
N SER A 219 16.82 12.56 5.32
CA SER A 219 17.15 13.27 6.58
C SER A 219 16.77 12.49 7.86
N SER A 220 15.94 11.46 7.73
CA SER A 220 15.48 10.61 8.83
C SER A 220 16.33 9.35 9.03
N ILE A 221 17.40 9.18 8.24
CA ILE A 221 18.36 8.09 8.41
C ILE A 221 19.41 8.51 9.44
N GLU A 222 19.59 7.69 10.46
CA GLU A 222 20.67 7.84 11.44
C GLU A 222 22.04 7.50 10.81
N THR A 223 23.12 7.91 11.47
CA THR A 223 24.49 7.74 10.95
C THR A 223 24.92 6.28 10.77
N ASP A 224 24.23 5.35 11.43
CA ASP A 224 24.44 3.90 11.31
C ASP A 224 23.59 3.25 10.19
N GLY A 225 22.80 4.04 9.46
CA GLY A 225 21.91 3.58 8.39
C GLY A 225 20.49 3.22 8.86
N LYS A 226 20.17 3.32 10.16
CA LYS A 226 18.83 3.05 10.65
C LYS A 226 17.85 4.15 10.20
N LEU A 227 16.76 3.76 9.56
CA LEU A 227 15.64 4.68 9.30
C LEU A 227 14.83 4.89 10.59
N GLY A 228 14.79 6.13 11.06
CA GLY A 228 14.01 6.55 12.22
C GLY A 228 12.58 6.98 11.87
N TYR A 229 11.83 7.40 12.88
CA TYR A 229 10.45 7.89 12.77
C TYR A 229 9.48 6.90 12.11
N VAL A 230 9.75 5.60 12.21
CA VAL A 230 8.84 4.56 11.73
C VAL A 230 7.88 4.27 12.87
N GLN A 231 6.59 4.57 12.71
CA GLN A 231 5.61 4.23 13.74
C GLN A 231 5.61 2.71 13.96
N PRO A 232 5.65 2.21 15.22
CA PRO A 232 5.56 0.79 15.54
C PRO A 232 4.28 0.12 15.01
N VAL A 233 4.24 -1.22 15.03
CA VAL A 233 3.05 -1.99 14.62
C VAL A 233 1.80 -1.52 15.37
N GLY A 234 0.72 -1.27 14.64
CA GLY A 234 -0.54 -0.76 15.19
C GLY A 234 -1.68 -0.84 14.19
N VAL A 235 -2.86 -0.39 14.62
CA VAL A 235 -4.12 -0.43 13.85
C VAL A 235 -4.67 0.96 13.51
N GLY A 236 -3.84 2.01 13.63
CA GLY A 236 -4.22 3.40 13.41
C GLY A 236 -3.09 4.36 13.73
N ALA A 237 -3.36 5.66 13.67
CA ALA A 237 -2.38 6.70 14.00
C ALA A 237 -1.99 6.64 15.49
N ASP A 238 -0.70 6.61 15.79
CA ASP A 238 -0.17 6.58 17.16
C ASP A 238 1.18 7.30 17.22
N LYS A 239 1.68 7.50 18.44
CA LYS A 239 2.94 8.18 18.74
C LYS A 239 4.12 7.53 18.02
N VAL A 240 5.05 8.37 17.59
CA VAL A 240 6.28 8.00 16.92
C VAL A 240 7.44 8.76 17.54
N LYS A 241 8.54 8.06 17.81
CA LYS A 241 9.80 8.66 18.24
C LYS A 241 10.82 8.60 17.12
N ARG A 242 11.85 9.43 17.23
CA ARG A 242 12.93 9.48 16.26
C ARG A 242 13.62 8.12 16.12
N GLU A 243 13.87 7.46 17.24
CA GLU A 243 14.60 6.19 17.33
C GLU A 243 13.80 4.96 16.89
N ASP A 244 12.47 5.10 16.75
CA ASP A 244 11.57 4.01 16.39
C ASP A 244 11.83 3.57 14.94
N THR A 245 11.96 2.25 14.78
CA THR A 245 12.17 1.59 13.49
C THR A 245 11.43 0.26 13.46
N GLU A 246 11.05 -0.21 12.29
CA GLU A 246 10.42 -1.51 12.06
C GLU A 246 10.85 -2.05 10.69
N PRO A 247 10.96 -3.37 10.47
CA PRO A 247 11.47 -3.92 9.20
C PRO A 247 10.75 -3.44 7.94
N TYR A 248 9.46 -3.12 8.03
CA TYR A 248 8.69 -2.59 6.90
C TYR A 248 9.03 -1.15 6.53
N GLY A 249 9.55 -0.35 7.46
CA GLY A 249 9.95 1.04 7.22
C GLY A 249 11.09 1.14 6.19
N PRO A 250 12.25 0.49 6.44
CA PRO A 250 13.33 0.39 5.45
C PRO A 250 12.88 -0.27 4.14
N GLY A 251 11.97 -1.26 4.19
CA GLY A 251 11.38 -1.84 2.98
C GLY A 251 10.65 -0.80 2.11
N ALA A 252 9.79 0.02 2.72
CA ALA A 252 9.11 1.11 2.05
C ALA A 252 10.08 2.18 1.54
N PHE A 253 11.11 2.52 2.34
CA PHE A 253 12.16 3.46 1.95
C PHE A 253 12.94 2.98 0.72
N LEU A 254 13.28 1.70 0.66
CA LEU A 254 13.97 1.12 -0.50
C LEU A 254 13.09 1.15 -1.76
N LEU A 255 11.79 0.84 -1.63
CA LEU A 255 10.84 1.00 -2.73
C LEU A 255 10.83 2.44 -3.25
N ALA A 256 10.69 3.43 -2.36
CA ALA A 256 10.73 4.84 -2.73
C ALA A 256 12.04 5.21 -3.43
N GLY A 257 13.18 4.82 -2.85
CA GLY A 257 14.50 5.11 -3.41
C GLY A 257 14.70 4.52 -4.81
N THR A 258 14.18 3.31 -5.08
CA THR A 258 14.27 2.72 -6.43
C THR A 258 13.51 3.52 -7.49
N GLU A 259 12.33 4.05 -7.16
CA GLU A 259 11.53 4.82 -8.11
C GLU A 259 12.02 6.27 -8.25
N VAL A 260 12.45 6.90 -7.16
CA VAL A 260 13.10 8.21 -7.20
C VAL A 260 14.37 8.16 -8.05
N TYR A 261 15.18 7.11 -7.92
CA TYR A 261 16.36 6.91 -8.75
C TYR A 261 16.02 6.78 -10.25
N ARG A 262 14.94 6.08 -10.59
CA ARG A 262 14.45 5.96 -11.97
C ARG A 262 13.96 7.30 -12.50
N LEU A 263 13.24 8.06 -11.69
CA LEU A 263 12.71 9.38 -12.03
C LEU A 263 13.84 10.37 -12.37
N LEU A 264 14.92 10.38 -11.58
CA LEU A 264 16.10 11.22 -11.83
C LEU A 264 16.93 10.82 -13.07
N LYS A 265 16.64 9.68 -13.68
CA LYS A 265 17.39 9.14 -14.83
C LYS A 265 16.72 9.36 -16.19
N GLN A 266 15.49 9.87 -16.20
CA GLN A 266 14.76 10.20 -17.43
C GLN A 266 15.34 11.45 -18.08
#